data_AF-Q92XV0-F1
#
_entry.id   AF-Q92XV0-F1
#
_cell.length_a   1.000
_cell.length_b   1.000
_cell.length_c   1.000
_cell.angle_alpha   90.00
_cell.angle_beta   90.00
_cell.angle_gamma   90.00
#
_symmetry.space_group_name_H-M   'P 1'
#
loop_
_entity.id
_entity.type
_entity.pdbx_description
1 polymer ?
#
loop_
_entity_poly.entity_id
_entity_poly.type
_entity_poly.pdbx_seq_one_letter_code
_entity_poly.pdbx_strand_id
1 'polypeptide(L)'
;MTDPKRFAPVLAKAEELGKRFALTARHYDETGEFPFANFDALHEAGLLGLVTATEHGGLGGGLTDALAVVSAIARGEPSTALVLSMHYNQHYSVRTSGKWPPHLVERVTRANREVWR
;
A
#
# COMPACT_ATOMS: atom_id res chain seq x y z
N MET A 1 -18.62 6.02 9.95
CA MET A 1 -18.32 4.58 10.04
C MET A 1 -18.22 4.07 8.61
N THR A 2 -17.03 3.70 8.14
CA THR A 2 -16.82 3.21 6.77
C THR A 2 -17.56 1.87 6.61
N ASP A 3 -18.23 1.66 5.48
CA ASP A 3 -18.85 0.38 5.14
C ASP A 3 -17.77 -0.71 5.10
N PRO A 4 -17.81 -1.73 6.00
CA PRO A 4 -16.82 -2.81 6.03
C PRO A 4 -16.70 -3.57 4.71
N LYS A 5 -17.75 -3.57 3.87
CA LYS A 5 -17.75 -4.27 2.59
C LYS A 5 -17.01 -3.51 1.49
N ARG A 6 -16.81 -2.20 1.64
CA ARG A 6 -16.17 -1.34 0.62
C ARG A 6 -14.77 -1.83 0.24
N PHE A 7 -14.02 -2.36 1.20
CA PHE A 7 -12.64 -2.82 1.02
C PHE A 7 -12.50 -4.33 0.87
N ALA A 8 -13.59 -5.10 0.78
CA ALA A 8 -13.50 -6.55 0.60
C ALA A 8 -12.71 -6.96 -0.65
N PRO A 9 -12.88 -6.32 -1.84
CA PRO A 9 -12.05 -6.65 -3.01
C PRO A 9 -10.57 -6.30 -2.82
N VAL A 10 -10.29 -5.20 -2.11
CA VAL A 10 -8.93 -4.74 -1.80
C VAL A 10 -8.23 -5.74 -0.89
N LEU A 11 -8.91 -6.21 0.16
CA LEU A 11 -8.39 -7.22 1.06
C LEU A 11 -8.16 -8.55 0.33
N ALA A 12 -9.12 -9.01 -0.50
CA ALA A 12 -8.96 -10.23 -1.28
C ALA A 12 -7.73 -10.17 -2.20
N LYS A 13 -7.48 -9.01 -2.83
CA LYS A 13 -6.28 -8.81 -3.65
C LYS A 13 -5.00 -8.81 -2.81
N ALA A 14 -5.01 -8.21 -1.61
CA ALA A 14 -3.88 -8.27 -0.70
C ALA A 14 -3.57 -9.70 -0.22
N GLU A 15 -4.59 -10.52 0.05
CA GLU A 15 -4.42 -11.93 0.40
C GLU A 15 -3.83 -12.76 -0.74
N GLU A 16 -4.28 -12.52 -1.98
CA GLU A 16 -3.70 -13.12 -3.19
C GLU A 16 -2.22 -12.77 -3.34
N LEU A 17 -1.88 -11.48 -3.23
CA LEU A 17 -0.50 -11.01 -3.34
C LEU A 17 0.38 -11.54 -2.20
N GLY A 18 -0.13 -11.59 -0.97
CA GLY A 18 0.59 -12.19 0.16
C GLY A 18 0.98 -13.64 -0.12
N LYS A 19 0.06 -14.46 -0.64
CA LYS A 19 0.36 -15.85 -1.04
C LYS A 19 1.42 -15.92 -2.15
N ARG A 20 1.38 -15.00 -3.12
CA ARG A 20 2.38 -14.92 -4.20
C ARG A 20 3.76 -14.53 -3.66
N PHE A 21 3.83 -13.50 -2.80
CA PHE A 21 5.11 -12.99 -2.28
C PHE A 21 5.80 -13.99 -1.34
N ALA A 22 5.04 -14.88 -0.69
CA ALA A 22 5.59 -15.97 0.11
C ALA A 22 6.55 -16.88 -0.70
N LEU A 23 6.37 -16.98 -2.02
CA LEU A 23 7.22 -17.80 -2.90
C LEU A 23 8.65 -17.26 -3.02
N THR A 24 8.85 -15.96 -2.79
CA THR A 24 10.15 -15.27 -2.90
C THR A 24 10.66 -14.73 -1.55
N ALA A 25 9.91 -14.92 -0.46
CA ALA A 25 10.23 -14.36 0.86
C ALA A 25 11.61 -14.81 1.36
N ARG A 26 11.94 -16.10 1.23
CA ARG A 26 13.26 -16.63 1.63
C ARG A 26 14.41 -15.97 0.88
N HIS A 27 14.26 -15.75 -0.43
CA HIS A 27 15.30 -15.12 -1.24
C HIS A 27 15.62 -13.71 -0.72
N TYR A 28 14.59 -12.90 -0.45
CA TYR A 28 14.79 -11.55 0.07
C TYR A 28 15.35 -11.52 1.49
N ASP A 29 14.98 -12.48 2.34
CA ASP A 29 15.54 -12.63 3.68
C ASP A 29 17.05 -12.98 3.64
N GLU A 30 17.42 -13.94 2.80
CA GLU A 30 18.82 -14.40 2.67
C GLU A 30 19.73 -13.39 2.00
N THR A 31 19.23 -12.65 1.00
CA THR A 31 20.04 -11.73 0.19
C THR A 31 20.03 -10.30 0.71
N GLY A 32 19.00 -9.90 1.47
CA GLY A 32 18.78 -8.51 1.84
C GLY A 32 18.40 -7.60 0.66
N GLU A 33 18.12 -8.17 -0.52
CA GLU A 33 17.66 -7.40 -1.68
C GLU A 33 16.29 -6.78 -1.41
N PHE A 34 16.06 -5.59 -1.98
CA PHE A 34 14.76 -4.95 -1.88
C PHE A 34 13.73 -5.62 -2.82
N PRO A 35 12.51 -5.93 -2.34
CA PRO A 35 11.50 -6.64 -3.13
C PRO A 35 10.75 -5.72 -4.12
N PHE A 36 11.45 -5.15 -5.09
CA PHE A 36 10.87 -4.23 -6.10
C PHE A 36 9.66 -4.85 -6.81
N ALA A 37 9.76 -6.11 -7.24
CA ALA A 37 8.67 -6.81 -7.92
C ALA A 37 7.39 -6.95 -7.07
N ASN A 38 7.51 -6.98 -5.74
CA ASN A 38 6.35 -6.98 -4.86
C ASN A 38 5.69 -5.59 -4.84
N PHE A 39 6.49 -4.52 -4.81
CA PHE A 39 5.98 -3.15 -4.87
C PHE A 39 5.35 -2.81 -6.21
N ASP A 40 5.89 -3.30 -7.32
CA ASP A 40 5.27 -3.18 -8.63
C ASP A 40 3.89 -3.84 -8.65
N ALA A 41 3.78 -5.06 -8.11
CA ALA A 41 2.48 -5.76 -8.01
C ALA A 41 1.49 -5.05 -7.07
N LEU A 42 1.96 -4.46 -5.97
CA LEU A 42 1.13 -3.64 -5.08
C LEU A 42 0.65 -2.35 -5.78
N HIS A 43 1.50 -1.74 -6.61
CA HIS A 43 1.16 -0.56 -7.41
C HIS A 43 0.13 -0.90 -8.48
N GLU A 44 0.34 -1.96 -9.26
CA GLU A 44 -0.61 -2.46 -10.27
C GLU A 44 -1.97 -2.82 -9.65
N ALA A 45 -1.98 -3.36 -8.44
CA ALA A 45 -3.19 -3.66 -7.68
C ALA A 45 -3.88 -2.42 -7.07
N GLY A 46 -3.29 -1.23 -7.20
CA GLY A 46 -3.79 0.02 -6.62
C GLY A 46 -3.67 0.11 -5.10
N LEU A 47 -2.95 -0.82 -4.46
CA LEU A 47 -2.87 -0.91 -2.99
C LEU A 47 -2.03 0.22 -2.38
N LEU A 48 -1.10 0.81 -3.13
CA LEU A 48 -0.33 1.98 -2.66
C LEU A 48 -1.23 3.21 -2.44
N GLY A 49 -2.37 3.28 -3.14
CA GLY A 49 -3.36 4.35 -3.02
C GLY A 49 -4.39 4.17 -1.89
N LEU A 50 -4.30 3.11 -1.08
CA LEU A 50 -5.33 2.73 -0.10
C LEU A 50 -5.74 3.88 0.83
N VAL A 51 -4.77 4.52 1.49
CA VAL A 51 -5.03 5.56 2.50
C VAL A 51 -5.04 6.98 1.91
N THR A 52 -4.70 7.11 0.63
CA THR A 52 -4.72 8.39 -0.10
C THR A 52 -6.16 8.90 -0.20
N ALA A 53 -6.35 10.22 -0.08
CA ALA A 53 -7.68 10.81 -0.16
C ALA A 53 -8.32 10.58 -1.54
N THR A 54 -9.65 10.45 -1.57
CA THR A 54 -10.41 10.18 -2.80
C THR A 54 -10.32 11.33 -3.81
N GLU A 55 -10.21 12.58 -3.35
CA GLU A 55 -9.99 13.77 -4.20
C GLU A 55 -8.65 13.74 -4.95
N HIS A 56 -7.68 12.96 -4.47
CA HIS A 56 -6.40 12.71 -5.12
C HIS A 56 -6.35 11.34 -5.81
N GLY A 57 -7.51 10.73 -6.08
CA GLY A 57 -7.61 9.45 -6.78
C GLY A 57 -7.25 8.21 -5.93
N GLY A 58 -7.16 8.36 -4.61
CA GLY A 58 -6.96 7.25 -3.68
C GLY A 58 -8.25 6.55 -3.25
N LEU A 59 -8.13 5.52 -2.42
CA LEU A 59 -9.30 4.77 -1.94
C LEU A 59 -9.88 5.34 -0.63
N GLY A 60 -9.16 6.22 0.06
CA GLY A 60 -9.62 6.92 1.26
C GLY A 60 -9.72 6.07 2.53
N GLY A 61 -9.11 4.88 2.54
CA GLY A 61 -9.11 3.94 3.67
C GLY A 61 -8.53 4.53 4.96
N GLY A 62 -8.98 3.97 6.09
CA GLY A 62 -8.53 4.33 7.43
C GLY A 62 -7.57 3.29 8.03
N LEU A 63 -7.28 3.44 9.33
CA LEU A 63 -6.35 2.56 10.05
C LEU A 63 -6.77 1.07 10.00
N THR A 64 -8.06 0.78 10.16
CA THR A 64 -8.58 -0.60 10.12
C THR A 64 -8.34 -1.26 8.76
N ASP A 65 -8.55 -0.52 7.67
CA ASP A 65 -8.35 -1.02 6.31
C ASP A 65 -6.85 -1.26 6.02
N ALA A 66 -6.01 -0.30 6.43
CA ALA A 66 -4.56 -0.41 6.30
C ALA A 66 -4.01 -1.60 7.11
N LEU A 67 -4.48 -1.80 8.34
CA LEU A 67 -4.08 -2.94 9.18
C LEU A 67 -4.47 -4.27 8.54
N ALA A 68 -5.68 -4.38 7.97
CA ALA A 68 -6.13 -5.60 7.31
C ALA A 68 -5.24 -5.94 6.10
N VAL A 69 -4.94 -4.97 5.24
CA VAL A 69 -4.07 -5.16 4.07
C VAL A 69 -2.63 -5.51 4.48
N VAL A 70 -2.04 -4.76 5.42
CA VAL A 70 -0.68 -5.02 5.91
C VAL A 70 -0.61 -6.42 6.53
N SER A 71 -1.61 -6.82 7.32
CA SER A 71 -1.66 -8.16 7.93
C SER A 71 -1.76 -9.27 6.89
N ALA A 72 -2.55 -9.07 5.82
CA ALA A 72 -2.66 -10.04 4.72
C ALA A 72 -1.33 -10.24 3.98
N ILE A 73 -0.61 -9.15 3.68
CA ILE A 73 0.71 -9.22 3.05
C ILE A 73 1.75 -9.84 4.00
N ALA A 74 1.75 -9.44 5.27
CA ALA A 74 2.71 -9.90 6.27
C ALA A 74 2.69 -11.42 6.50
N ARG A 75 1.53 -12.08 6.29
CA ARG A 75 1.42 -13.54 6.37
C ARG A 75 2.29 -14.27 5.35
N GLY A 76 2.62 -13.62 4.23
CA GLY A 76 3.47 -14.18 3.19
C GLY A 76 4.88 -13.58 3.17
N GLU A 77 4.98 -12.25 3.22
CA GLU A 77 6.26 -11.54 3.13
C GLU A 77 6.29 -10.32 4.09
N PRO A 78 6.85 -10.49 5.30
CA PRO A 78 6.88 -9.46 6.33
C PRO A 78 7.64 -8.18 5.97
N SER A 79 8.71 -8.27 5.17
CA SER A 79 9.54 -7.11 4.82
C SER A 79 8.78 -6.13 3.91
N THR A 80 8.08 -6.64 2.90
CA THR A 80 7.16 -5.87 2.05
C THR A 80 6.06 -5.24 2.88
N ALA A 81 5.45 -6.00 3.80
CA ALA A 81 4.40 -5.49 4.67
C ALA A 81 4.88 -4.34 5.57
N LEU A 82 6.10 -4.41 6.09
CA LEU A 82 6.70 -3.34 6.89
C LEU A 82 6.85 -2.06 6.06
N VAL A 83 7.45 -2.15 4.88
CA VAL A 83 7.66 -0.98 4.01
C VAL A 83 6.30 -0.42 3.54
N LEU A 84 5.31 -1.26 3.27
CA LEU A 84 3.95 -0.83 2.94
C LEU A 84 3.26 -0.10 4.11
N SER A 85 3.47 -0.55 5.35
CA SER A 85 2.98 0.14 6.54
C SER A 85 3.60 1.54 6.69
N MET A 86 4.91 1.65 6.46
CA MET A 86 5.62 2.93 6.47
C MET A 86 5.07 3.87 5.39
N HIS A 87 4.84 3.34 4.17
CA HIS A 87 4.20 4.07 3.07
C HIS A 87 2.82 4.60 3.48
N TYR A 88 1.96 3.77 4.07
CA TYR A 88 0.65 4.20 4.55
C TYR A 88 0.72 5.28 5.63
N ASN A 89 1.65 5.17 6.58
CA ASN A 89 1.83 6.21 7.59
C ASN A 89 2.20 7.56 6.96
N GLN A 90 3.09 7.56 5.97
CA GLN A 90 3.48 8.79 5.26
C GLN A 90 2.30 9.37 4.46
N HIS A 91 1.57 8.54 3.71
CA HIS A 91 0.41 9.00 2.94
C HIS A 91 -0.74 9.50 3.83
N TYR A 92 -0.95 8.87 4.98
CA TYR A 92 -1.93 9.36 5.96
C TYR A 92 -1.50 10.71 6.55
N SER A 93 -0.22 10.91 6.83
CA SER A 93 0.33 12.20 7.28
C SER A 93 0.17 13.30 6.22
N VAL A 94 0.46 12.99 4.95
CA VAL A 94 0.23 13.90 3.81
C VAL A 94 -1.25 14.31 3.75
N ARG A 95 -2.17 13.36 3.91
CA ARG A 95 -3.62 13.59 3.86
C ARG A 95 -4.14 14.44 5.03
N THR A 96 -3.60 14.27 6.24
CA THR A 96 -4.22 14.80 7.47
C THR A 96 -3.48 15.97 8.10
N SER A 97 -2.18 16.15 7.84
CA SER A 97 -1.38 17.16 8.52
C SER A 97 -1.70 18.59 8.12
N GLY A 98 -2.19 18.82 6.89
CA GLY A 98 -2.39 20.17 6.33
C GLY A 98 -1.10 20.99 6.16
N LYS A 99 0.07 20.39 6.38
CA LYS A 99 1.38 21.08 6.37
C LYS A 99 2.07 21.04 5.01
N TRP A 100 1.62 20.17 4.11
CA TRP A 100 2.26 19.95 2.83
C TRP A 100 1.77 20.98 1.79
N PRO A 101 2.67 21.63 1.03
CA PRO A 101 2.29 22.44 -0.12
C PRO A 101 1.42 21.64 -1.11
N PRO A 102 0.33 22.22 -1.67
CA PRO A 102 -0.59 21.48 -2.52
C PRO A 102 0.05 20.76 -3.72
N HIS A 103 1.06 21.39 -4.35
CA HIS A 103 1.77 20.80 -5.48
C HIS A 103 2.58 19.55 -5.10
N LEU A 104 3.06 19.43 -3.85
CA LEU A 104 3.74 18.24 -3.36
C LEU A 104 2.76 17.14 -2.98
N VAL A 105 1.61 17.51 -2.38
CA VAL A 105 0.51 16.55 -2.14
C VAL A 105 0.10 15.89 -3.45
N GLU A 106 -0.14 16.69 -4.49
CA GLU A 106 -0.52 16.18 -5.81
C GLU A 106 0.60 15.34 -6.44
N ARG A 107 1.87 15.76 -6.38
CA ARG A 107 2.98 14.98 -6.92
C ARG A 107 3.12 13.61 -6.24
N VAL A 108 3.09 13.57 -4.91
CA VAL A 108 3.28 12.34 -4.12
C VAL A 108 2.08 11.41 -4.24
N THR A 109 0.86 11.92 -4.22
CA THR A 109 -0.34 11.08 -4.36
C THR A 109 -0.52 10.55 -5.77
N ARG A 110 -0.09 11.31 -6.79
CA ARG A 110 -0.09 10.86 -8.19
C ARG A 110 0.91 9.76 -8.49
N ALA A 111 2.04 9.75 -7.80
CA ALA A 111 3.02 8.67 -7.88
C ALA A 111 2.46 7.28 -7.51
N ASN A 112 1.34 7.20 -6.76
CA ASN A 112 0.69 5.92 -6.43
C ASN A 112 -0.10 5.29 -7.59
N ARG A 113 -0.32 6.03 -8.68
CA ARG A 113 -1.18 5.62 -9.81
C ARG A 113 -0.51 5.76 -11.17
N GLU A 114 0.60 6.50 -11.25
CA GLU A 114 1.35 6.67 -12.49
C GLU A 114 2.30 5.49 -12.69
N VAL A 115 2.19 4.83 -13.85
CA VAL A 115 3.17 3.82 -14.26
C VAL A 115 4.47 4.54 -14.59
N TRP A 116 5.51 4.24 -13.82
CA TRP A 116 6.87 4.71 -14.08
C TRP A 116 7.34 4.12 -15.43
N ARG A 117 7.67 4.99 -16.38
CA ARG A 117 8.32 4.62 -17.65
C ARG A 117 9.80 4.92 -17.59
#